data_AF-A0AAD7QEV2-F1
#
_entry.id   AF-A0AAD7QEV2-F1
#
_cell.length_a   1.000
_cell.length_b   1.000
_cell.length_c   1.000
_cell.angle_alpha   90.00
_cell.angle_beta   90.00
_cell.angle_gamma   90.00
#
_symmetry.space_group_name_H-M   'P 1'
#
loop_
_entity.id
_entity.type
_entity.pdbx_description
1 polymer ?
#
loop_
_entity_poly.entity_id
_entity_poly.type
_entity_poly.pdbx_seq_one_letter_code
_entity_poly.pdbx_strand_id
1 'polypeptide(L)'
;MNSSPVDCNERNRISSVSRFATLGSYVQPSLVLNSVNPLLFVKFSIGNPPIPQHVVMDTGSTFLWVEDSQCNHCLNVNGSRYNHMKSTTYNKLSCQDPYCNDVSGQVVYNNSSGPCSYSVRSSSTGIVAKEQLTFTTSDDGTAIVPDVVFGASSLVAKLGSKFSYCIGSITDPNYEYNSLSLGDGASIQGDPTPMEIVEGAYFLSLEGIMIGTTKLAIDSSVFKRTTKFPTGVAIDTGTALTCLTTNAYVAFKDEVTKLLDPLLTQIDDGTSRLCYKGIIDRDLIGFLVVTFQFAGGADLVLDIESMFLQNSDVFCMQVVNNPTHP
;
A
#
# COMPACT_ATOMS: atom_id res chain seq x y z
N MET A 1 -27.07 -13.57 -5.79
CA MET A 1 -26.27 -13.57 -7.02
C MET A 1 -24.83 -13.64 -6.55
N ASN A 2 -24.15 -14.77 -6.79
CA ASN A 2 -22.78 -14.98 -6.36
C ASN A 2 -21.87 -14.07 -7.18
N SER A 3 -21.41 -12.96 -6.59
CA SER A 3 -20.18 -12.32 -7.05
C SER A 3 -19.05 -13.27 -6.70
N SER A 4 -18.57 -14.01 -7.70
CA SER A 4 -17.31 -14.76 -7.57
C SER A 4 -16.21 -13.80 -7.10
N PRO A 5 -15.30 -14.23 -6.20
CA PRO A 5 -14.09 -13.48 -5.91
C PRO A 5 -13.40 -13.13 -7.23
N VAL A 6 -12.85 -11.91 -7.34
CA VAL A 6 -11.98 -11.56 -8.47
C VAL A 6 -10.77 -12.46 -8.37
N ASP A 7 -10.76 -13.52 -9.18
CA ASP A 7 -9.69 -14.49 -9.19
C ASP A 7 -8.44 -13.85 -9.83
N CYS A 8 -7.36 -13.65 -9.05
CA CYS A 8 -6.06 -13.24 -9.60
C CYS A 8 -5.55 -14.27 -10.65
N ASN A 9 -6.12 -15.49 -10.71
CA ASN A 9 -5.74 -16.55 -11.65
C ASN A 9 -6.09 -16.26 -13.12
N GLU A 10 -7.08 -15.40 -13.44
CA GLU A 10 -7.60 -15.40 -14.81
C GLU A 10 -6.74 -14.68 -15.86
N ARG A 11 -5.78 -13.80 -15.50
CA ARG A 11 -5.08 -13.01 -16.52
C ARG A 11 -3.68 -12.56 -16.12
N ASN A 12 -2.67 -13.40 -16.35
CA ASN A 12 -1.29 -12.94 -16.52
C ASN A 12 -0.48 -13.88 -17.42
N ARG A 13 -0.66 -13.76 -18.74
CA ARG A 13 0.37 -14.12 -19.73
C ARG A 13 0.49 -13.00 -20.75
N ILE A 14 1.47 -12.12 -20.56
CA ILE A 14 1.89 -11.14 -21.57
C ILE A 14 3.25 -11.58 -22.10
N SER A 15 3.38 -11.63 -23.43
CA SER A 15 4.59 -12.06 -24.14
C SER A 15 5.55 -10.89 -24.43
N SER A 16 6.81 -11.09 -24.04
CA SER A 16 8.11 -10.63 -24.60
C SER A 16 8.27 -9.19 -25.10
N VAL A 17 9.15 -8.42 -24.44
CA VAL A 17 10.20 -7.59 -25.10
C VAL A 17 11.38 -7.35 -24.14
N SER A 18 12.60 -7.77 -24.50
CA SER A 18 13.84 -7.30 -23.87
C SER A 18 14.19 -5.89 -24.40
N ARG A 19 14.04 -4.84 -23.57
CA ARG A 19 14.41 -3.47 -23.95
C ARG A 19 15.03 -2.69 -22.79
N PHE A 20 16.07 -1.92 -23.11
CA PHE A 20 16.49 -0.76 -22.33
C PHE A 20 15.29 0.21 -22.26
N ALA A 21 14.88 0.58 -21.04
CA ALA A 21 13.68 1.38 -20.82
C ALA A 21 13.78 2.75 -21.52
N THR A 22 12.91 2.97 -22.51
CA THR A 22 12.60 4.27 -23.13
C THR A 22 11.08 4.41 -23.21
N LEU A 23 10.55 5.64 -23.33
CA LEU A 23 9.11 5.98 -23.27
C LEU A 23 8.20 4.88 -23.85
N GLY A 24 7.27 4.36 -23.04
CA GLY A 24 6.48 3.16 -23.35
C GLY A 24 6.83 1.92 -22.50
N SER A 25 7.50 2.10 -21.35
CA SER A 25 8.06 1.02 -20.55
C SER A 25 7.11 0.60 -19.41
N TYR A 26 7.04 -0.70 -19.12
CA TYR A 26 6.39 -1.22 -17.93
C TYR A 26 7.29 -2.24 -17.21
N VAL A 27 7.05 -2.46 -15.92
CA VAL A 27 7.77 -3.44 -15.11
C VAL A 27 6.77 -4.17 -14.22
N GLN A 28 6.98 -5.48 -14.08
CA GLN A 28 6.19 -6.33 -13.18
C GLN A 28 7.11 -6.94 -12.12
N PRO A 29 7.41 -6.20 -11.04
CA PRO A 29 8.26 -6.70 -9.99
C PRO A 29 7.57 -7.81 -9.18
N SER A 30 8.36 -8.70 -8.58
CA SER A 30 7.82 -9.69 -7.64
C SER A 30 7.31 -9.00 -6.38
N LEU A 31 6.10 -9.35 -5.97
CA LEU A 31 5.44 -8.88 -4.76
C LEU A 31 5.38 -10.03 -3.75
N VAL A 32 5.89 -9.81 -2.54
CA VAL A 32 5.98 -10.86 -1.51
C VAL A 32 5.42 -10.38 -0.20
N LEU A 33 4.58 -11.20 0.42
CA LEU A 33 4.03 -10.92 1.74
C LEU A 33 5.03 -11.29 2.82
N ASN A 34 5.13 -10.46 3.85
CA ASN A 34 5.93 -10.77 5.03
C ASN A 34 5.18 -11.73 5.96
N SER A 35 5.88 -12.76 6.43
CA SER A 35 5.31 -13.85 7.22
C SER A 35 5.02 -13.49 8.68
N VAL A 36 5.49 -12.34 9.15
CA VAL A 36 5.37 -11.87 10.55
C VAL A 36 4.40 -10.70 10.65
N ASN A 37 4.50 -9.75 9.72
CA ASN A 37 3.59 -8.62 9.61
C ASN A 37 3.01 -8.59 8.20
N PRO A 38 1.71 -8.31 8.01
CA PRO A 38 1.04 -8.31 6.70
C PRO A 38 1.41 -7.10 5.81
N LEU A 39 2.71 -6.79 5.73
CA LEU A 39 3.27 -5.82 4.79
C LEU A 39 3.71 -6.53 3.52
N LEU A 40 3.45 -5.89 2.39
CA LEU A 40 3.88 -6.35 1.09
C LEU A 40 5.23 -5.73 0.74
N PHE A 41 6.14 -6.54 0.21
CA PHE A 41 7.46 -6.13 -0.21
C PHE A 41 7.62 -6.31 -1.72
N VAL A 42 8.10 -5.26 -2.37
CA VAL A 42 8.55 -5.28 -3.76
C VAL A 42 10.01 -5.68 -3.79
N LYS A 43 10.35 -6.67 -4.64
CA LYS A 43 11.72 -7.13 -4.84
C LYS A 43 12.36 -6.41 -6.03
N PHE A 44 13.50 -5.77 -5.79
CA PHE A 44 14.38 -5.24 -6.83
C PHE A 44 15.81 -5.12 -6.31
N SER A 45 16.76 -4.97 -7.21
CA SER A 45 18.16 -4.69 -6.87
C SER A 45 18.50 -3.22 -7.12
N ILE A 46 19.39 -2.68 -6.30
CA ILE A 46 19.84 -1.29 -6.35
C ILE A 46 21.33 -1.26 -6.71
N GLY A 47 21.71 -0.38 -7.63
CA GLY A 47 23.11 -0.09 -7.94
C GLY A 47 23.74 -0.97 -9.02
N ASN A 48 24.99 -0.65 -9.33
CA ASN A 48 25.85 -1.43 -10.21
C ASN A 48 27.23 -1.68 -9.55
N PRO A 49 27.55 -2.92 -9.14
CA PRO A 49 26.78 -4.14 -9.35
C PRO A 49 25.45 -4.18 -8.57
N PRO A 50 24.42 -4.90 -9.05
CA PRO A 50 23.10 -4.94 -8.41
C PRO A 50 23.13 -5.58 -7.01
N ILE A 51 22.58 -4.88 -6.02
CA ILE A 51 22.43 -5.36 -4.64
C ILE A 51 20.94 -5.60 -4.37
N PRO A 52 20.48 -6.84 -4.12
CA PRO A 52 19.08 -7.14 -3.85
C PRO A 52 18.53 -6.43 -2.62
N GLN A 53 17.33 -5.87 -2.72
CA GLN A 53 16.61 -5.21 -1.64
C GLN A 53 15.14 -5.65 -1.62
N HIS A 54 14.54 -5.60 -0.43
CA HIS A 54 13.10 -5.78 -0.22
C HIS A 54 12.58 -4.46 0.32
N VAL A 55 11.70 -3.80 -0.42
CA VAL A 55 11.17 -2.49 -0.04
C VAL A 55 9.67 -2.59 0.12
N VAL A 56 9.13 -2.02 1.19
CA VAL A 56 7.68 -2.03 1.46
C VAL A 56 6.94 -1.34 0.31
N MET A 57 5.87 -1.98 -0.15
CA MET A 57 4.91 -1.36 -1.05
C MET A 57 4.00 -0.46 -0.23
N ASP A 58 4.16 0.85 -0.40
CA ASP A 58 3.43 1.87 0.36
C ASP A 58 2.81 2.87 -0.60
N THR A 59 1.48 2.81 -0.75
CA THR A 59 0.70 3.77 -1.55
C THR A 59 0.24 4.99 -0.74
N GLY A 60 0.52 5.02 0.57
CA GLY A 60 0.23 6.11 1.49
C GLY A 60 1.36 7.14 1.63
N SER A 61 2.47 7.01 0.90
CA SER A 61 3.61 7.93 0.97
C SER A 61 4.11 8.44 -0.40
N THR A 62 4.96 9.46 -0.35
CA THR A 62 5.28 10.35 -1.49
C THR A 62 6.48 9.92 -2.32
N PHE A 63 7.46 9.24 -1.73
CA PHE A 63 8.72 8.97 -2.41
C PHE A 63 9.37 7.66 -1.98
N LEU A 64 10.21 7.13 -2.87
CA LEU A 64 11.01 5.95 -2.61
C LEU A 64 12.22 6.28 -1.72
N TRP A 65 12.46 5.48 -0.69
CA TRP A 65 13.64 5.57 0.17
C TRP A 65 14.10 4.17 0.62
N VAL A 66 15.38 4.04 0.98
CA VAL A 66 15.96 2.83 1.57
C VAL A 66 16.96 3.21 2.65
N GLU A 67 17.15 2.33 3.63
CA GLU A 67 18.17 2.51 4.66
C GLU A 67 19.57 2.21 4.12
N ASP A 68 20.47 3.19 4.22
CA ASP A 68 21.87 2.99 3.86
C ASP A 68 22.65 2.32 5.02
N SER A 69 23.65 1.53 4.65
CA SER A 69 24.58 0.86 5.56
C SER A 69 25.35 1.81 6.48
N GLN A 70 25.52 3.07 6.09
CA GLN A 70 26.14 4.12 6.90
C GLN A 70 25.16 4.80 7.86
N CYS A 71 23.90 4.38 7.91
CA CYS A 71 22.94 4.93 8.85
C CYS A 71 23.21 4.45 10.28
N ASN A 72 23.46 5.41 11.18
CA ASN A 72 23.83 5.17 12.58
C ASN A 72 22.61 5.00 13.52
N HIS A 73 21.44 5.50 13.12
CA HIS A 73 20.21 5.48 13.92
C HIS A 73 19.04 4.78 13.19
N CYS A 74 19.37 3.87 12.26
CA CYS A 74 18.38 3.08 11.52
C CYS A 74 18.14 1.71 12.16
N LEU A 75 17.10 1.03 11.69
CA LEU A 75 16.77 -0.30 12.18
C LEU A 75 17.88 -1.31 11.81
N ASN A 76 18.26 -2.15 12.75
CA ASN A 76 19.11 -3.31 12.46
C ASN A 76 18.24 -4.44 11.91
N VAL A 77 17.87 -4.33 10.63
CA VAL A 77 17.09 -5.37 9.95
C VAL A 77 18.00 -6.52 9.54
N ASN A 78 17.56 -7.77 9.73
CA ASN A 78 18.25 -8.95 9.21
C ASN A 78 18.26 -8.91 7.67
N GLY A 79 19.44 -8.66 7.09
CA GLY A 79 19.64 -8.53 5.64
C GLY A 79 20.81 -7.60 5.33
N SER A 80 21.21 -7.52 4.06
CA SER A 80 22.22 -6.55 3.62
C SER A 80 21.57 -5.20 3.35
N ARG A 81 21.81 -4.23 4.23
CA ARG A 81 21.51 -2.81 3.95
C ARG A 81 22.23 -2.37 2.67
N TYR A 82 21.58 -1.49 1.91
CA TYR A 82 22.19 -0.90 0.72
C TYR A 82 23.45 -0.12 1.11
N ASN A 83 24.53 -0.26 0.34
CA ASN A 83 25.77 0.50 0.56
C ASN A 83 26.10 1.30 -0.69
N HIS A 84 25.77 2.60 -0.66
CA HIS A 84 25.98 3.48 -1.80
C HIS A 84 27.45 3.56 -2.27
N MET A 85 28.44 3.37 -1.39
CA MET A 85 29.85 3.42 -1.78
C MET A 85 30.27 2.25 -2.68
N LYS A 86 29.46 1.20 -2.76
CA LYS A 86 29.72 0.03 -3.60
C LYS A 86 29.06 0.12 -4.97
N SER A 87 28.20 1.11 -5.19
CA SER A 87 27.51 1.32 -6.46
C SER A 87 28.26 2.33 -7.33
N THR A 88 28.51 1.97 -8.58
CA THR A 88 29.09 2.87 -9.59
C THR A 88 28.07 3.84 -10.19
N THR A 89 26.77 3.58 -9.98
CA THR A 89 25.65 4.38 -10.49
C THR A 89 25.05 5.31 -9.44
N TYR A 90 25.57 5.30 -8.22
CA TYR A 90 25.14 6.20 -7.16
C TYR A 90 25.56 7.64 -7.45
N ASN A 91 24.59 8.55 -7.42
CA ASN A 91 24.85 9.97 -7.59
C ASN A 91 24.01 10.82 -6.62
N LYS A 92 24.65 11.36 -5.58
CA LYS A 92 24.02 12.31 -4.66
C LYS A 92 23.69 13.63 -5.38
N LEU A 93 22.50 14.18 -5.12
CA LEU A 93 22.09 15.44 -5.75
C LEU A 93 22.55 16.65 -4.94
N SER A 94 22.84 17.76 -5.62
CA SER A 94 23.10 19.04 -4.98
C SER A 94 21.81 19.82 -4.78
N CYS A 95 21.80 20.81 -3.89
CA CYS A 95 20.64 21.67 -3.65
C CYS A 95 20.16 22.47 -4.88
N GLN A 96 20.94 22.53 -5.98
CA GLN A 96 20.51 23.16 -7.23
C GLN A 96 19.75 22.21 -8.18
N ASP A 97 19.78 20.90 -7.92
CA ASP A 97 19.06 19.95 -8.77
C ASP A 97 17.55 20.20 -8.65
N PRO A 98 16.77 20.23 -9.74
CA PRO A 98 15.33 20.47 -9.70
C PRO A 98 14.57 19.57 -8.73
N TYR A 99 14.99 18.31 -8.57
CA TYR A 99 14.36 17.38 -7.64
C TYR A 99 14.43 17.82 -6.18
N CYS A 100 15.35 18.74 -5.84
CA CYS A 100 15.46 19.29 -4.50
C CYS A 100 14.41 20.35 -4.17
N ASN A 101 13.71 20.88 -5.18
CA ASN A 101 12.59 21.78 -4.96
C ASN A 101 11.26 21.01 -4.79
N ASP A 102 11.20 19.76 -5.26
CA ASP A 102 10.00 18.92 -5.29
C ASP A 102 9.93 17.91 -4.13
N VAL A 103 10.83 18.01 -3.15
CA VAL A 103 10.83 17.12 -1.99
C VAL A 103 9.55 17.35 -1.18
N SER A 104 8.74 16.30 -1.05
CA SER A 104 7.57 16.27 -0.18
C SER A 104 7.99 16.13 1.29
N GLY A 105 8.64 17.18 1.82
CA GLY A 105 9.26 17.25 3.14
C GLY A 105 9.99 18.58 3.29
N GLN A 106 10.29 19.01 4.52
CA GLN A 106 11.10 20.22 4.68
C GLN A 106 12.52 19.96 4.18
N VAL A 107 12.91 20.66 3.11
CA VAL A 107 14.29 20.65 2.62
C VAL A 107 15.16 21.38 3.62
N VAL A 108 16.14 20.68 4.18
CA VAL A 108 17.11 21.27 5.10
C VAL A 108 18.33 21.70 4.28
N TYR A 109 18.32 22.97 3.85
CA TYR A 109 19.48 23.58 3.20
C TYR A 109 20.55 23.88 4.24
N ASN A 110 21.63 23.09 4.25
CA ASN A 110 22.79 23.41 5.09
C ASN A 110 23.86 24.25 4.37
N ASN A 111 23.71 24.51 3.06
CA ASN A 111 24.38 25.53 2.24
C ASN A 111 24.01 25.25 0.77
N SER A 112 23.95 26.26 -0.10
CA SER A 112 23.59 26.07 -1.52
C SER A 112 24.51 25.05 -2.22
N SER A 113 25.76 24.89 -1.80
CA SER A 113 26.74 23.95 -2.39
C SER A 113 26.68 22.53 -1.82
N GLY A 114 25.82 22.28 -0.82
CA GLY A 114 25.74 21.02 -0.09
C GLY A 114 24.93 19.93 -0.80
N PRO A 115 24.97 18.68 -0.29
CA PRO A 115 24.07 17.64 -0.74
C PRO A 115 22.64 17.98 -0.34
N CYS A 116 21.72 17.63 -1.24
CA CYS A 116 20.29 17.78 -1.04
C CYS A 116 19.81 16.79 0.02
N SER A 117 19.21 17.31 1.09
CA SER A 117 18.69 16.49 2.19
C SER A 117 17.21 16.75 2.42
N TYR A 118 16.50 15.69 2.81
CA TYR A 118 15.09 15.74 3.14
C TYR A 118 14.87 15.37 4.61
N SER A 119 13.83 15.93 5.21
CA SER A 119 13.35 15.57 6.54
C SER A 119 11.85 15.27 6.49
N VAL A 120 11.46 14.09 6.98
CA VAL A 120 10.07 13.68 7.12
C VAL A 120 9.70 13.66 8.59
N ARG A 121 8.64 14.39 8.94
CA ARG A 121 8.04 14.46 10.29
C ARG A 121 9.04 14.77 11.41
N SER A 122 10.16 15.43 11.09
CA SER A 122 11.24 15.78 12.02
C SER A 122 11.90 14.59 12.73
N SER A 123 11.60 13.36 12.33
CA SER A 123 12.13 12.12 12.93
C SER A 123 13.07 11.35 12.01
N SER A 124 12.93 11.52 10.70
CA SER A 124 13.69 10.77 9.69
C SER A 124 14.30 11.73 8.68
N THR A 125 15.61 11.62 8.48
CA THR A 125 16.35 12.44 7.52
C THR A 125 17.11 11.56 6.54
N GLY A 126 17.31 12.08 5.32
CA GLY A 126 18.03 11.36 4.28
C GLY A 126 18.64 12.28 3.25
N ILE A 127 19.41 11.69 2.32
CA ILE A 127 20.02 12.39 1.18
C ILE A 127 19.25 12.03 -0.07
N VAL A 128 18.92 13.04 -0.88
CA VAL A 128 18.32 12.84 -2.19
C VAL A 128 19.42 12.39 -3.16
N ALA A 129 19.20 11.28 -3.84
CA ALA A 129 20.18 10.68 -4.75
C ALA A 129 19.51 9.99 -5.94
N LYS A 130 20.24 9.94 -7.06
CA LYS A 130 19.94 9.10 -8.20
C LYS A 130 20.63 7.75 -8.07
N GLU A 131 19.92 6.72 -8.49
CA GLU A 131 20.45 5.37 -8.55
C GLU A 131 19.76 4.55 -9.66
N GLN A 132 20.38 3.45 -10.06
CA GLN A 132 19.81 2.47 -10.96
C GLN A 132 19.05 1.38 -10.18
N LEU A 133 17.86 1.05 -10.66
CA LEU A 133 17.11 -0.12 -10.22
C LEU A 133 17.17 -1.23 -11.26
N THR A 134 17.23 -2.46 -10.78
CA THR A 134 17.23 -3.68 -11.58
C THR A 134 16.13 -4.61 -11.09
N PHE A 135 15.17 -4.93 -11.95
CA PHE A 135 14.03 -5.78 -11.65
C PHE A 135 14.17 -7.13 -12.35
N THR A 136 13.94 -8.22 -11.63
CA THR A 136 13.69 -9.52 -12.27
C THR A 136 12.28 -9.49 -12.85
N THR A 137 12.15 -9.79 -14.13
CA THR A 137 10.86 -9.87 -14.81
C THR A 137 10.29 -11.29 -14.72
N SER A 138 8.98 -11.45 -14.99
CA SER A 138 8.26 -12.73 -14.87
C SER A 138 8.75 -13.83 -15.81
N ASP A 139 9.56 -13.50 -16.82
CA ASP A 139 10.22 -14.41 -17.75
C ASP A 139 11.68 -14.70 -17.37
N ASP A 140 12.06 -14.48 -16.11
CA ASP A 140 13.42 -14.56 -15.58
C ASP A 140 14.42 -13.60 -16.26
N GLY A 141 13.90 -12.63 -17.03
CA GLY A 141 14.66 -11.54 -17.61
C GLY A 141 15.03 -10.46 -16.60
N THR A 142 15.56 -9.35 -17.12
CA THR A 142 15.96 -8.22 -16.29
C THR A 142 15.55 -6.90 -16.94
N ALA A 143 14.86 -6.06 -16.20
CA ALA A 143 14.56 -4.69 -16.57
C ALA A 143 15.42 -3.72 -15.75
N ILE A 144 16.15 -2.84 -16.42
CA ILE A 144 17.02 -1.84 -15.80
C ILE A 144 16.39 -0.46 -15.95
N VAL A 145 16.25 0.24 -14.84
CA VAL A 145 15.66 1.58 -14.76
C VAL A 145 16.72 2.53 -14.19
N PRO A 146 17.37 3.35 -15.04
CA PRO A 146 18.39 4.29 -14.59
C PRO A 146 17.78 5.56 -13.99
N ASP A 147 18.59 6.30 -13.23
CA ASP A 147 18.27 7.63 -12.71
C ASP A 147 16.95 7.68 -11.92
N VAL A 148 16.68 6.66 -11.10
CA VAL A 148 15.59 6.67 -10.13
C VAL A 148 15.99 7.57 -8.97
N VAL A 149 15.13 8.55 -8.64
CA VAL A 149 15.42 9.56 -7.62
C VAL A 149 14.82 9.14 -6.28
N PHE A 150 15.68 8.77 -5.35
CA PHE A 150 15.33 8.46 -3.97
C PHE A 150 15.17 9.75 -3.16
N GLY A 151 14.18 9.80 -2.28
CA GLY A 151 13.95 10.93 -1.37
C GLY A 151 13.18 12.12 -1.95
N ALA A 152 12.77 12.07 -3.23
CA ALA A 152 12.06 13.18 -3.87
C ALA A 152 10.97 12.75 -4.87
N SER A 153 11.01 11.53 -5.41
CA SER A 153 10.05 11.07 -6.41
C SER A 153 9.52 9.67 -6.09
N SER A 154 8.29 9.38 -6.51
CA SER A 154 7.72 8.04 -6.44
C SER A 154 8.22 7.18 -7.60
N LEU A 155 8.24 5.86 -7.37
CA LEU A 155 8.62 4.92 -8.43
C LEU A 155 7.63 4.93 -9.61
N VAL A 156 6.34 5.15 -9.34
CA VAL A 156 5.30 5.28 -10.37
C VAL A 156 5.58 6.48 -11.27
N ALA A 157 5.90 7.66 -10.71
CA ALA A 157 6.19 8.86 -11.49
C ALA A 157 7.40 8.70 -12.42
N LYS A 158 8.37 7.85 -12.04
CA LYS A 158 9.53 7.52 -12.88
C LYS A 158 9.21 6.56 -14.01
N LEU A 159 8.29 5.62 -13.79
CA LEU A 159 7.98 4.53 -14.71
C LEU A 159 6.76 4.79 -15.60
N GLY A 160 5.98 5.83 -15.31
CA GLY A 160 4.83 6.21 -16.11
C GLY A 160 3.82 7.01 -15.31
N SER A 161 2.54 6.76 -15.56
CA SER A 161 1.42 7.43 -14.88
C SER A 161 0.36 6.47 -14.36
N LYS A 162 0.60 5.16 -14.46
CA LYS A 162 -0.36 4.11 -14.12
C LYS A 162 0.33 2.96 -13.42
N PHE A 163 -0.40 2.31 -12.54
CA PHE A 163 -0.01 1.05 -11.93
C PHE A 163 -1.28 0.25 -11.59
N SER A 164 -1.13 -1.05 -11.41
CA SER A 164 -2.19 -1.95 -10.93
C SER A 164 -1.56 -3.02 -10.05
N TYR A 165 -2.28 -3.48 -9.04
CA TYR A 165 -1.85 -4.58 -8.19
C TYR A 165 -3.00 -5.56 -7.90
N CYS A 166 -2.68 -6.84 -7.77
CA CYS A 166 -3.57 -7.91 -7.29
C CYS A 166 -2.90 -8.51 -6.05
N ILE A 167 -3.60 -8.51 -4.93
CA ILE A 167 -3.14 -9.08 -3.67
C ILE A 167 -4.15 -10.17 -3.30
N GLY A 168 -3.66 -11.39 -3.13
CA GLY A 168 -4.48 -12.51 -2.68
C GLY A 168 -4.65 -12.56 -1.17
N SER A 169 -4.86 -13.78 -0.67
CA SER A 169 -5.02 -13.99 0.77
C SER A 169 -3.75 -13.61 1.54
N ILE A 170 -3.89 -12.67 2.48
CA ILE A 170 -2.81 -12.23 3.36
C ILE A 170 -2.45 -13.28 4.44
N THR A 171 -3.17 -14.39 4.49
CA THR A 171 -2.82 -15.53 5.36
C THR A 171 -1.97 -16.57 4.62
N ASP A 172 -1.84 -16.46 3.29
CA ASP A 172 -0.95 -17.28 2.47
C ASP A 172 0.29 -16.48 2.05
N PRO A 173 1.43 -16.61 2.76
CA PRO A 173 2.66 -15.91 2.40
C PRO A 173 3.25 -16.38 1.06
N ASN A 174 2.80 -17.51 0.52
CA ASN A 174 3.25 -18.08 -0.75
C ASN A 174 2.24 -17.88 -1.88
N TYR A 175 1.27 -16.97 -1.73
CA TYR A 175 0.25 -16.74 -2.75
C TYR A 175 0.89 -16.30 -4.08
N GLU A 176 0.94 -17.23 -5.04
CA GLU A 176 1.76 -17.11 -6.27
C GLU A 176 1.24 -16.03 -7.23
N TYR A 177 0.00 -15.59 -7.08
CA TYR A 177 -0.68 -14.67 -7.99
C TYR A 177 -0.64 -13.20 -7.54
N ASN A 178 0.08 -12.92 -6.44
CA ASN A 178 0.37 -11.55 -6.05
C ASN A 178 1.12 -10.86 -7.19
N SER A 179 0.59 -9.73 -7.66
CA SER A 179 1.16 -9.03 -8.81
C SER A 179 1.15 -7.53 -8.62
N LEU A 180 2.20 -6.89 -9.13
CA LEU A 180 2.32 -5.45 -9.26
C LEU A 180 2.75 -5.17 -10.69
N SER A 181 2.05 -4.25 -11.36
CA SER A 181 2.40 -3.77 -12.70
C SER A 181 2.55 -2.26 -12.65
N LEU A 182 3.72 -1.76 -13.07
CA LEU A 182 4.07 -0.34 -13.08
C LEU A 182 4.25 0.12 -14.52
N GLY A 183 3.64 1.25 -14.92
CA GLY A 183 3.70 1.78 -16.29
C GLY A 183 2.61 1.20 -17.19
N ASP A 184 2.89 1.10 -18.49
CA ASP A 184 1.88 0.79 -19.53
C ASP A 184 1.32 -0.65 -19.49
N GLY A 185 1.96 -1.55 -18.73
CA GLY A 185 1.49 -2.92 -18.49
C GLY A 185 0.41 -3.02 -17.41
N ALA A 186 0.09 -1.90 -16.75
CA ALA A 186 -0.99 -1.86 -15.77
C ALA A 186 -2.36 -2.04 -16.45
N SER A 187 -3.04 -3.13 -16.11
CA SER A 187 -4.40 -3.41 -16.57
C SER A 187 -5.41 -2.85 -15.58
N ILE A 188 -6.18 -1.86 -15.99
CA ILE A 188 -7.25 -1.26 -15.18
C ILE A 188 -8.59 -1.78 -15.72
N GLN A 189 -9.32 -2.52 -14.89
CA GLN A 189 -10.62 -3.12 -15.21
C GLN A 189 -11.60 -2.85 -14.06
N GLY A 190 -12.90 -2.99 -14.34
CA GLY A 190 -13.97 -2.74 -13.36
C GLY A 190 -14.52 -1.32 -13.45
N ASP A 191 -15.39 -0.98 -12.50
CA ASP A 191 -16.05 0.32 -12.44
C ASP A 191 -15.09 1.39 -11.87
N PRO A 192 -14.86 2.50 -12.60
CA PRO A 192 -13.96 3.54 -12.14
C PRO A 192 -14.61 4.42 -11.08
N THR A 193 -13.80 4.94 -10.16
CA THR A 193 -14.19 6.00 -9.23
C THR A 193 -13.21 7.17 -9.33
N PRO A 194 -13.66 8.43 -9.18
CA PRO A 194 -12.76 9.57 -9.14
C PRO A 194 -11.72 9.45 -8.00
N MET A 195 -10.46 9.71 -8.34
CA MET A 195 -9.34 9.65 -7.41
C MET A 195 -8.55 10.96 -7.43
N GLU A 196 -8.14 11.42 -6.25
CA GLU A 196 -7.31 12.61 -6.06
C GLU A 196 -5.98 12.23 -5.42
N ILE A 197 -4.88 12.80 -5.92
CA ILE A 197 -3.56 12.63 -5.31
C ILE A 197 -3.28 13.86 -4.47
N VAL A 198 -3.18 13.69 -3.16
CA VAL A 198 -2.88 14.77 -2.20
C VAL A 198 -1.66 14.37 -1.41
N GLU A 199 -0.61 15.20 -1.49
CA GLU A 199 0.67 14.93 -0.84
C GLU A 199 1.14 13.48 -1.09
N GLY A 200 1.08 13.03 -2.36
CA GLY A 200 1.53 11.71 -2.80
C GLY A 200 0.62 10.51 -2.49
N ALA A 201 -0.37 10.66 -1.61
CA ALA A 201 -1.31 9.60 -1.28
C ALA A 201 -2.56 9.63 -2.18
N TYR A 202 -3.15 8.44 -2.42
CA TYR A 202 -4.32 8.25 -3.29
C TYR A 202 -5.61 8.29 -2.47
N PHE A 203 -6.42 9.33 -2.68
CA PHE A 203 -7.68 9.54 -1.98
C PHE A 203 -8.89 9.29 -2.86
N LEU A 204 -9.86 8.57 -2.30
CA LEU A 204 -11.18 8.32 -2.85
C LEU A 204 -12.28 8.97 -2.01
N SER A 205 -13.45 9.11 -2.63
CA SER A 205 -14.65 9.62 -1.97
C SER A 205 -15.61 8.48 -1.68
N LEU A 206 -15.75 8.12 -0.40
CA LEU A 206 -16.71 7.12 0.08
C LEU A 206 -18.08 7.79 0.29
N GLU A 207 -19.16 7.12 -0.08
CA GLU A 207 -20.54 7.64 0.03
C GLU A 207 -21.40 6.81 1.00
N GLY A 208 -20.95 5.61 1.34
CA GLY A 208 -21.67 4.75 2.27
C GLY A 208 -20.96 3.43 2.53
N ILE A 209 -21.40 2.76 3.58
CA ILE A 209 -21.01 1.40 3.91
C ILE A 209 -22.29 0.58 4.06
N MET A 210 -22.32 -0.59 3.45
CA MET A 210 -23.41 -1.56 3.59
C MET A 210 -22.91 -2.85 4.24
N ILE A 211 -23.77 -3.47 5.06
CA ILE A 211 -23.60 -4.84 5.54
C ILE A 211 -24.83 -5.64 5.06
N GLY A 212 -24.61 -6.52 4.09
CA GLY A 212 -25.68 -7.16 3.33
C GLY A 212 -26.55 -6.13 2.62
N THR A 213 -27.81 -6.02 3.01
CA THR A 213 -28.75 -5.03 2.44
C THR A 213 -28.91 -3.78 3.30
N THR A 214 -28.26 -3.72 4.47
CA THR A 214 -28.41 -2.62 5.42
C THR A 214 -27.37 -1.56 5.13
N LYS A 215 -27.81 -0.36 4.71
CA LYS A 215 -26.94 0.83 4.66
C LYS A 215 -26.77 1.38 6.07
N LEU A 216 -25.51 1.52 6.50
CA LEU A 216 -25.20 2.03 7.83
C LEU A 216 -25.59 3.51 7.95
N ALA A 217 -26.16 3.88 9.09
CA ALA A 217 -26.57 5.24 9.40
C ALA A 217 -25.36 6.10 9.79
N ILE A 218 -24.56 6.49 8.79
CA ILE A 218 -23.38 7.33 8.96
C ILE A 218 -23.66 8.68 8.31
N ASP A 219 -23.37 9.78 9.03
CA ASP A 219 -23.53 11.12 8.48
C ASP A 219 -22.61 11.31 7.26
N SER A 220 -23.18 11.70 6.12
CA SER A 220 -22.43 11.89 4.87
C SER A 220 -21.26 12.88 4.99
N SER A 221 -21.29 13.80 5.95
CA SER A 221 -20.19 14.73 6.22
C SER A 221 -18.93 14.03 6.72
N VAL A 222 -19.06 12.84 7.33
CA VAL A 222 -17.92 12.02 7.80
C VAL A 222 -17.02 11.62 6.65
N PHE A 223 -17.57 11.36 5.47
CA PHE A 223 -16.79 10.96 4.29
C PHE A 223 -16.45 12.11 3.36
N LYS A 224 -16.92 13.32 3.66
CA LYS A 224 -16.82 14.45 2.76
C LYS A 224 -15.37 14.97 2.67
N ARG A 225 -14.86 15.03 1.44
CA ARG A 225 -13.58 15.68 1.12
C ARG A 225 -13.62 17.17 1.46
N THR A 226 -12.57 17.67 2.11
CA THR A 226 -12.34 19.10 2.34
C THR A 226 -10.97 19.50 1.79
N THR A 227 -10.84 20.76 1.39
CA THR A 227 -9.56 21.31 0.91
C THR A 227 -8.64 21.80 2.03
N LYS A 228 -9.14 21.87 3.27
CA LYS A 228 -8.40 22.39 4.43
C LYS A 228 -7.68 21.29 5.20
N PHE A 229 -8.20 20.08 5.17
CA PHE A 229 -7.62 18.89 5.80
C PHE A 229 -7.76 17.72 4.84
N PRO A 230 -6.77 16.82 4.75
CA PRO A 230 -6.89 15.60 3.97
C PRO A 230 -7.96 14.70 4.63
N THR A 231 -9.22 14.87 4.25
CA THR A 231 -10.35 14.01 4.64
C THR A 231 -10.67 13.02 3.52
N GLY A 232 -11.58 12.06 3.71
CA GLY A 232 -11.86 11.02 2.72
C GLY A 232 -11.03 9.74 2.93
N VAL A 233 -11.06 8.81 1.97
CA VAL A 233 -10.47 7.47 2.14
C VAL A 233 -9.15 7.38 1.38
N ALA A 234 -8.04 7.20 2.11
CA ALA A 234 -6.76 6.86 1.51
C ALA A 234 -6.69 5.36 1.21
N ILE A 235 -6.17 4.98 0.03
CA ILE A 235 -5.79 3.59 -0.25
C ILE A 235 -4.32 3.43 0.10
N ASP A 236 -4.05 2.58 1.09
CA ASP A 236 -2.72 2.46 1.69
C ASP A 236 -2.30 1.00 1.89
N THR A 237 -1.44 0.48 1.00
CA THR A 237 -0.84 -0.85 1.14
C THR A 237 0.22 -0.93 2.26
N GLY A 238 0.66 0.21 2.79
CA GLY A 238 1.53 0.31 3.96
C GLY A 238 0.79 0.08 5.29
N THR A 239 -0.55 0.06 5.26
CA THR A 239 -1.41 -0.19 6.42
C THR A 239 -2.26 -1.44 6.20
N ALA A 240 -2.08 -2.44 7.06
CA ALA A 240 -2.78 -3.72 6.91
C ALA A 240 -4.24 -3.71 7.39
N LEU A 241 -4.60 -2.80 8.30
CA LEU A 241 -5.93 -2.70 8.86
C LEU A 241 -6.75 -1.62 8.16
N THR A 242 -8.06 -1.85 8.03
CA THR A 242 -8.97 -0.78 7.59
C THR A 242 -9.24 0.15 8.76
N CYS A 243 -8.88 1.42 8.61
CA CYS A 243 -9.08 2.44 9.63
C CYS A 243 -10.33 3.28 9.31
N LEU A 244 -11.31 3.29 10.22
CA LEU A 244 -12.48 4.16 10.13
C LEU A 244 -12.41 5.27 11.18
N THR A 245 -12.97 6.43 10.85
CA THR A 245 -13.20 7.50 11.82
C THR A 245 -14.14 7.01 12.92
N THR A 246 -14.08 7.61 14.11
CA THR A 246 -14.85 7.14 15.27
C THR A 246 -16.34 6.94 14.97
N ASN A 247 -17.00 7.89 14.30
CA ASN A 247 -18.43 7.79 14.01
C ASN A 247 -18.76 6.65 13.02
N ALA A 248 -17.93 6.48 11.98
CA ALA A 248 -18.12 5.39 11.03
C ALA A 248 -17.80 4.03 11.67
N TYR A 249 -16.74 3.94 12.48
CA TYR A 249 -16.37 2.74 13.21
C TYR A 249 -17.45 2.30 14.19
N VAL A 250 -18.03 3.21 14.96
CA VAL A 250 -19.10 2.88 15.91
C VAL A 250 -20.32 2.32 15.17
N ALA A 251 -20.79 3.00 14.12
CA ALA A 251 -21.91 2.49 13.32
C ALA A 251 -21.63 1.12 12.68
N PHE A 252 -20.39 0.89 12.22
CA PHE A 252 -19.96 -0.38 11.67
C PHE A 252 -19.94 -1.49 12.72
N LYS A 253 -19.24 -1.23 13.83
CA LYS A 253 -19.11 -2.16 14.96
C LYS A 253 -20.49 -2.53 15.50
N ASP A 254 -21.38 -1.57 15.68
CA ASP A 254 -22.73 -1.80 16.24
C ASP A 254 -23.58 -2.73 15.37
N GLU A 255 -23.50 -2.61 14.04
CA GLU A 255 -24.22 -3.53 13.15
C GLU A 255 -23.57 -4.92 13.14
N VAL A 256 -22.23 -5.02 13.18
CA VAL A 256 -21.55 -6.31 13.30
C VAL A 256 -21.88 -7.01 14.63
N THR A 257 -21.84 -6.30 15.76
CA THR A 257 -22.18 -6.87 17.08
C THR A 257 -23.63 -7.31 17.14
N LYS A 258 -24.56 -6.52 16.59
CA LYS A 258 -25.97 -6.91 16.46
C LYS A 258 -26.17 -8.22 15.71
N LEU A 259 -25.34 -8.51 14.71
CA LEU A 259 -25.40 -9.75 13.93
C LEU A 259 -24.74 -10.94 14.66
N LEU A 260 -23.63 -10.71 15.38
CA LEU A 260 -22.80 -11.78 15.92
C LEU A 260 -23.02 -12.07 17.41
N ASP A 261 -23.34 -11.08 18.24
CA ASP A 261 -23.55 -11.26 19.69
C ASP A 261 -24.64 -12.29 20.05
N PRO A 262 -25.74 -12.44 19.27
CA PRO A 262 -26.72 -13.48 19.54
C PRO A 262 -26.22 -14.90 19.26
N LEU A 263 -25.14 -15.05 18.49
CA LEU A 263 -24.65 -16.33 17.97
C LEU A 263 -23.34 -16.77 18.63
N LEU A 264 -22.49 -15.82 19.01
CA LEU A 264 -21.11 -16.06 19.41
C LEU A 264 -20.74 -15.34 20.70
N THR A 265 -19.70 -15.84 21.36
CA THR A 265 -19.17 -15.22 22.59
C THR A 265 -18.08 -14.22 22.23
N GLN A 266 -18.32 -12.94 22.53
CA GLN A 266 -17.30 -11.90 22.41
C GLN A 266 -16.19 -12.12 23.44
N ILE A 267 -14.95 -11.82 23.05
CA ILE A 267 -13.75 -11.93 23.90
C ILE A 267 -12.86 -10.73 23.72
N ASP A 268 -12.13 -10.39 24.79
CA ASP A 268 -11.11 -9.35 24.77
C ASP A 268 -9.74 -10.01 24.51
N ASP A 269 -9.12 -9.66 23.38
CA ASP A 269 -7.78 -10.13 23.02
C ASP A 269 -6.66 -9.16 23.47
N GLY A 270 -7.02 -8.08 24.19
CA GLY A 270 -6.10 -7.05 24.63
C GLY A 270 -5.73 -6.01 23.55
N THR A 271 -6.31 -6.10 22.34
CA THR A 271 -5.99 -5.21 21.21
C THR A 271 -7.08 -4.18 20.90
N SER A 272 -8.13 -4.09 21.70
CA SER A 272 -9.34 -3.25 21.49
C SER A 272 -10.17 -3.57 20.24
N ARG A 273 -9.77 -4.59 19.47
CA ARG A 273 -10.51 -5.10 18.31
C ARG A 273 -11.76 -5.85 18.77
N LEU A 274 -12.74 -5.90 17.88
CA LEU A 274 -13.92 -6.73 18.08
C LEU A 274 -13.55 -8.19 17.78
N CYS A 275 -13.52 -9.04 18.81
CA CYS A 275 -13.15 -10.45 18.68
C CYS A 275 -14.22 -11.40 19.23
N TYR A 276 -14.32 -12.58 18.64
CA TYR A 276 -15.25 -13.63 19.03
C TYR A 276 -14.55 -14.98 19.13
N LYS A 277 -15.01 -15.82 20.05
CA LYS A 277 -14.61 -17.23 20.11
C LYS A 277 -15.33 -17.99 19.00
N GLY A 278 -14.57 -18.60 18.10
CA GLY A 278 -15.10 -19.31 16.94
C GLY A 278 -14.08 -19.56 15.85
N ILE A 279 -14.54 -20.20 14.77
CA ILE A 279 -13.80 -20.51 13.55
C ILE A 279 -14.54 -19.86 12.38
N ILE A 280 -13.91 -18.94 11.65
CA ILE A 280 -14.50 -18.19 10.52
C ILE A 280 -15.23 -19.12 9.55
N ASP A 281 -14.53 -20.14 9.03
CA ASP A 281 -15.04 -21.06 8.01
C ASP A 281 -16.24 -21.92 8.47
N ARG A 282 -16.51 -21.97 9.78
CA ARG A 282 -17.63 -22.73 10.36
C ARG A 282 -18.75 -21.80 10.83
N ASP A 283 -18.38 -20.77 11.58
CA ASP A 283 -19.31 -19.95 12.35
C ASP A 283 -19.78 -18.71 11.59
N LEU A 284 -19.03 -18.26 10.58
CA LEU A 284 -19.41 -17.12 9.72
C LEU A 284 -19.92 -17.55 8.34
N ILE A 285 -20.24 -18.84 8.15
CA ILE A 285 -20.91 -19.31 6.93
C ILE A 285 -22.23 -18.55 6.76
N GLY A 286 -22.38 -17.85 5.63
CA GLY A 286 -23.58 -17.07 5.33
C GLY A 286 -23.63 -15.71 6.03
N PHE A 287 -22.54 -15.28 6.69
CA PHE A 287 -22.41 -13.90 7.12
C PHE A 287 -22.51 -12.95 5.92
N LEU A 288 -23.02 -11.75 6.18
CA LEU A 288 -23.33 -10.77 5.15
C LEU A 288 -22.05 -10.12 4.61
N VAL A 289 -21.96 -9.96 3.28
CA VAL A 289 -20.86 -9.21 2.66
C VAL A 289 -20.87 -7.75 3.11
N VAL A 290 -19.69 -7.15 3.20
CA VAL A 290 -19.52 -5.72 3.44
C VAL A 290 -19.31 -5.03 2.10
N THR A 291 -19.90 -3.86 1.90
CA THR A 291 -19.71 -3.08 0.66
C THR A 291 -19.38 -1.64 0.99
N PHE A 292 -18.22 -1.19 0.54
CA PHE A 292 -17.84 0.22 0.54
C PHE A 292 -18.28 0.84 -0.79
N GLN A 293 -19.17 1.83 -0.72
CA GLN A 293 -19.77 2.47 -1.89
C GLN A 293 -19.03 3.77 -2.18
N PHE A 294 -18.38 3.88 -3.32
CA PHE A 294 -17.59 5.05 -3.71
C PHE A 294 -18.33 5.92 -4.73
N ALA A 295 -17.90 7.19 -4.80
CA ALA A 295 -18.40 8.15 -5.77
C ALA A 295 -18.29 7.62 -7.21
N GLY A 296 -19.29 7.95 -8.03
CA GLY A 296 -19.41 7.42 -9.39
C GLY A 296 -20.07 6.04 -9.47
N GLY A 297 -20.51 5.47 -8.34
CA GLY A 297 -21.26 4.21 -8.29
C GLY A 297 -20.39 2.95 -8.26
N ALA A 298 -19.10 3.08 -7.95
CA ALA A 298 -18.19 1.94 -7.81
C ALA A 298 -18.34 1.31 -6.42
N ASP A 299 -18.52 -0.01 -6.36
CA ASP A 299 -18.66 -0.76 -5.13
C ASP A 299 -17.43 -1.65 -4.88
N LEU A 300 -16.84 -1.56 -3.68
CA LEU A 300 -15.84 -2.52 -3.19
C LEU A 300 -16.54 -3.51 -2.25
N VAL A 301 -16.77 -4.71 -2.75
CA VAL A 301 -17.40 -5.81 -2.02
C VAL A 301 -16.32 -6.64 -1.34
N LEU A 302 -16.44 -6.81 -0.03
CA LEU A 302 -15.49 -7.51 0.83
C LEU A 302 -16.19 -8.66 1.54
N ASP A 303 -15.53 -9.81 1.52
CA ASP A 303 -15.97 -11.04 2.17
C ASP A 303 -15.52 -11.13 3.63
N ILE A 304 -15.83 -12.26 4.28
CA ILE A 304 -15.49 -12.50 5.68
C ILE A 304 -13.99 -12.58 5.92
N GLU A 305 -13.22 -13.12 4.97
CA GLU A 305 -11.76 -13.25 5.07
C GLU A 305 -11.07 -11.88 4.94
N SER A 306 -11.69 -10.95 4.21
CA SER A 306 -11.25 -9.56 4.13
C SER A 306 -11.56 -8.76 5.40
N MET A 307 -12.58 -9.16 6.17
CA MET A 307 -13.09 -8.42 7.34
C MET A 307 -12.63 -8.98 8.68
N PHE A 308 -12.28 -10.26 8.76
CA PHE A 308 -11.89 -10.93 9.99
C PHE A 308 -10.63 -11.76 9.80
N LEU A 309 -9.80 -11.84 10.84
CA LEU A 309 -8.60 -12.66 10.86
C LEU A 309 -8.73 -13.74 11.94
N GLN A 310 -8.53 -14.99 11.55
CA GLN A 310 -8.51 -16.14 12.45
C GLN A 310 -7.17 -16.24 13.19
N ASN A 311 -7.22 -16.51 14.49
CA ASN A 311 -6.08 -16.93 15.31
C ASN A 311 -6.53 -18.02 16.29
N SER A 312 -6.12 -19.27 16.06
CA SER A 312 -6.55 -20.43 16.85
C SER A 312 -8.08 -20.57 16.88
N ASP A 313 -8.72 -20.48 18.04
CA ASP A 313 -10.17 -20.58 18.26
C ASP A 313 -10.83 -19.21 18.46
N VAL A 314 -10.16 -18.15 18.03
CA VAL A 314 -10.61 -16.75 18.12
C VAL A 314 -10.46 -16.09 16.75
N PHE A 315 -11.42 -15.26 16.36
CA PHE A 315 -11.24 -14.37 15.22
C PHE A 315 -11.54 -12.93 15.60
N CYS A 316 -10.86 -11.99 14.95
CA CYS A 316 -10.95 -10.57 15.23
C CYS A 316 -11.16 -9.76 13.97
N MET A 317 -12.02 -8.75 14.06
CA MET A 317 -12.30 -7.78 13.00
C MET A 317 -11.03 -7.00 12.62
N GLN A 318 -10.77 -6.86 11.32
CA GLN A 318 -9.64 -6.12 10.75
C GLN A 318 -9.98 -4.64 10.46
N VAL A 319 -11.16 -4.21 10.88
CA VAL A 319 -11.59 -2.81 10.87
C VAL A 319 -11.39 -2.24 12.26
N VAL A 320 -10.72 -1.10 12.37
CA VAL A 320 -10.37 -0.46 13.65
C VAL A 320 -10.75 1.01 13.69
N ASN A 321 -10.89 1.55 14.91
CA ASN A 321 -11.08 2.99 15.10
C ASN A 321 -9.75 3.73 14.93
N ASN A 322 -9.76 4.78 14.12
CA ASN A 322 -8.66 5.73 14.03
C ASN A 322 -9.13 7.11 14.56
N PRO A 323 -8.89 7.42 15.84
CA PRO A 323 -9.37 8.65 16.45
C PRO A 323 -8.56 9.89 16.05
N THR A 324 -7.37 9.72 15.45
CA THR A 324 -6.42 10.82 15.18
C THR A 324 -6.59 11.48 13.82
N HIS A 325 -7.43 10.93 12.94
CA HIS A 325 -7.71 11.50 11.62
C HIS A 325 -9.22 11.48 11.35
N PRO A 326 -9.90 12.65 11.42
CA PRO A 326 -11.32 12.79 11.09
C PRO A 326 -11.60 12.71 9.59
#